data_AF-A0A0Q5J3Q2-F1
#
_entry.id   AF-A0A0Q5J3Q2-F1
#
_cell.length_a   1.000
_cell.length_b   1.000
_cell.length_c   1.000
_cell.angle_alpha   90.00
_cell.angle_beta   90.00
_cell.angle_gamma   90.00
#
_symmetry.space_group_name_H-M   'P 1'
#
loop_
_entity.id
_entity.type
_entity.pdbx_description
1 polymer ?
#
loop_
_entity_poly.entity_id
_entity_poly.type
_entity_poly.pdbx_seq_one_letter_code
_entity_poly.pdbx_strand_id
1 'polypeptide(L)'
;MALLEDRTAAFIVRVWGERGDGDDTVREWRGSIEHVQSGERTFFRHLEQAMSFMQPHLESIGIDTQQRFWEHIATDIDSAPNTAAALPASPVSTPPPHAALPPRKRR
;
A
#
# COMPACT_ATOMS: atom_id res chain seq x y z
N MET A 1 6.63 3.42 -28.76
CA MET A 1 6.15 2.75 -27.54
C MET A 1 5.58 3.84 -26.65
N ALA A 2 4.26 4.06 -26.63
CA ALA A 2 3.66 5.22 -25.92
C ALA A 2 2.20 5.03 -25.47
N LEU A 3 1.47 4.03 -25.97
CA LEU A 3 0.01 3.99 -25.80
C LEU A 3 -0.50 3.68 -24.37
N LEU A 4 0.31 3.04 -23.53
CA LEU A 4 -0.08 2.76 -22.14
C LEU A 4 0.24 3.93 -21.21
N GLU A 5 1.34 4.65 -21.46
CA GLU A 5 1.75 5.78 -20.61
C GLU A 5 0.77 6.95 -20.73
N ASP A 6 0.26 7.22 -21.93
CA ASP A 6 -0.78 8.24 -22.18
C ASP A 6 -2.15 7.92 -21.57
N ARG A 7 -2.37 6.67 -21.12
CA ARG A 7 -3.64 6.18 -20.55
C ARG A 7 -3.51 5.72 -19.10
N THR A 8 -2.42 6.06 -18.44
CA THR A 8 -2.14 5.64 -17.07
C THR A 8 -1.87 6.86 -16.19
N ALA A 9 -2.51 6.90 -15.03
CA ALA A 9 -2.22 7.84 -13.96
C ALA A 9 -1.72 7.07 -12.73
N ALA A 10 -0.65 7.54 -12.10
CA ALA A 10 -0.07 6.89 -10.92
C ALA A 10 -0.12 7.84 -9.73
N PHE A 11 -0.53 7.30 -8.58
CA PHE A 11 -0.69 8.08 -7.36
C PHE A 11 0.01 7.39 -6.19
N ILE A 12 0.64 8.18 -5.33
CA ILE A 12 1.17 7.71 -4.05
C ILE A 12 0.28 8.30 -2.94
N VAL A 13 -0.44 7.43 -2.24
CA VAL A 13 -1.25 7.80 -1.08
C VAL A 13 -0.53 7.35 0.18
N ARG A 14 -0.31 8.27 1.11
CA ARG A 14 0.24 8.00 2.44
C ARG A 14 -0.81 8.37 3.47
N VAL A 15 -1.06 7.49 4.44
CA VAL A 15 -1.99 7.69 5.54
C VAL A 15 -1.27 7.37 6.86
N TRP A 16 -1.37 8.25 7.85
CA TRP A 16 -0.74 8.07 9.15
C TRP A 16 -1.64 8.58 10.28
N GLY A 17 -1.56 7.94 11.43
CA GLY A 17 -2.20 8.43 12.66
C GLY A 17 -1.36 9.55 13.29
N GLU A 18 -2.03 10.61 13.72
CA GLU A 18 -1.48 11.61 14.63
C GLU A 18 -1.77 11.14 16.06
N ARG A 19 -0.73 10.96 16.87
CA ARG A 19 -0.89 10.52 18.26
C ARG A 19 -1.20 11.76 19.09
N GLY A 20 -2.42 11.85 19.62
CA GLY A 20 -2.76 12.83 20.65
C GLY A 20 -1.99 12.54 21.94
N ASP A 21 -1.64 13.60 22.68
CA ASP A 21 -0.86 13.52 23.93
C ASP A 21 -1.67 12.96 25.12
N GLY A 22 -2.96 12.61 24.91
CA GLY A 22 -3.86 12.10 25.95
C GLY A 22 -4.56 10.80 25.55
N ASP A 23 -4.71 9.90 26.52
CA ASP A 23 -5.20 8.50 26.42
C ASP A 23 -6.60 8.33 25.82
N ASP A 24 -7.37 9.41 25.62
CA ASP A 24 -8.78 9.37 25.18
C ASP A 24 -9.09 10.29 23.97
N THR A 25 -8.08 10.92 23.36
CA THR A 25 -8.33 11.71 22.14
C THR A 25 -8.39 10.80 20.91
N VAL A 26 -9.52 10.81 20.21
CA VAL A 26 -9.73 10.18 18.89
C VAL A 26 -8.43 10.29 18.09
N ARG A 27 -7.88 9.15 17.64
CA ARG A 27 -6.72 9.13 16.74
C ARG A 27 -7.09 9.88 15.46
N GLU A 28 -6.83 11.18 15.42
CA GLU A 28 -6.90 11.94 14.19
C GLU A 28 -5.88 11.36 13.22
N TRP A 29 -6.31 10.99 12.03
CA TRP A 29 -5.42 10.53 10.99
C TRP A 29 -5.26 11.65 9.96
N ARG A 30 -4.11 11.64 9.29
CA ARG A 30 -3.80 12.53 8.19
C ARG A 30 -3.37 11.72 6.99
N GLY A 31 -3.58 12.31 5.82
CA GLY A 31 -3.16 11.74 4.56
C GLY A 31 -2.41 12.73 3.70
N SER A 32 -1.65 12.21 2.74
CA SER A 32 -1.15 12.96 1.60
C SER A 32 -1.27 12.13 0.35
N ILE A 33 -1.62 12.78 -0.76
CA ILE A 33 -1.68 12.18 -2.08
C ILE A 33 -0.77 12.96 -3.02
N GLU A 34 -0.06 12.23 -3.88
CA GLU A 34 0.87 12.77 -4.87
C GLU A 34 0.58 12.12 -6.22
N HIS A 35 0.39 12.91 -7.27
CA HIS A 35 0.30 12.43 -8.64
C HIS A 35 1.72 12.35 -9.23
N VAL A 36 2.15 11.13 -9.57
CA VAL A 36 3.55 10.84 -9.92
C VAL A 36 3.99 11.59 -11.18
N GLN A 37 3.12 11.67 -12.19
CA GLN A 37 3.44 12.29 -13.48
C GLN A 37 3.58 13.82 -13.39
N SER A 38 2.76 14.50 -12.58
CA SER A 38 2.84 15.96 -12.42
C SER A 38 3.71 16.40 -11.24
N GLY A 39 3.97 15.52 -10.28
CA GLY A 39 4.60 15.85 -9.00
C GLY A 39 3.70 16.68 -8.06
N GLU A 40 2.44 16.91 -8.44
CA GLU A 40 1.49 17.65 -7.61
C GLU A 40 1.15 16.84 -6.36
N ARG A 41 1.12 17.50 -5.21
CA ARG A 41 0.87 16.87 -3.93
C ARG A 41 -0.05 17.72 -3.06
N THR A 42 -0.99 17.06 -2.40
CA THR A 42 -1.84 17.68 -1.38
C THR A 42 -1.93 16.83 -0.12
N PHE A 43 -2.36 17.47 0.97
CA PHE A 43 -2.66 16.82 2.24
C PHE A 43 -4.17 16.76 2.45
N PHE A 44 -4.66 15.70 3.07
CA PHE A 44 -6.07 15.51 3.32
C PHE A 44 -6.34 14.96 4.73
N ARG A 45 -7.57 15.20 5.21
CA ARG A 45 -8.11 14.66 6.48
C ARG A 45 -9.31 13.72 6.27
N HIS A 46 -9.84 13.69 5.06
CA HIS A 46 -10.99 12.89 4.65
C HIS A 46 -10.65 12.17 3.34
N LEU A 47 -11.03 10.90 3.19
CA LEU A 47 -10.68 10.11 2.01
C LEU A 47 -11.29 10.68 0.72
N GLU A 48 -12.41 11.36 0.84
CA GLU A 48 -13.11 12.08 -0.22
C GLU A 48 -12.22 13.14 -0.88
N GLN A 49 -11.35 13.79 -0.12
CA GLN A 49 -10.42 14.79 -0.65
C GLN A 49 -9.35 14.14 -1.54
N ALA A 50 -8.92 12.90 -1.22
CA ALA A 50 -8.02 12.16 -2.08
C ALA A 50 -8.73 11.75 -3.39
N MET A 51 -10.01 11.35 -3.32
CA MET A 51 -10.81 11.05 -4.51
C MET A 51 -11.00 12.29 -5.39
N SER A 52 -11.34 13.45 -4.80
CA SER A 52 -11.46 14.71 -5.53
C SER A 52 -10.15 15.15 -6.17
N PHE A 53 -9.00 14.83 -5.57
CA PHE A 53 -7.69 15.08 -6.17
C PHE A 53 -7.43 14.18 -7.39
N MET A 54 -7.79 12.89 -7.31
CA MET A 54 -7.56 11.94 -8.42
C MET A 54 -8.46 12.20 -9.63
N GLN A 55 -9.68 12.68 -9.40
CA GLN A 55 -10.71 12.84 -10.44
C GLN A 55 -10.24 13.59 -11.70
N PRO A 56 -9.73 14.83 -11.63
CA PRO A 56 -9.32 15.56 -12.83
C PRO A 56 -8.19 14.88 -13.61
N HIS A 57 -7.27 14.19 -12.91
CA HIS A 57 -6.20 13.44 -13.54
C HIS A 57 -6.72 12.21 -14.29
N LEU A 58 -7.72 11.52 -13.73
CA LEU A 58 -8.35 10.36 -14.38
C LEU A 58 -9.22 10.77 -15.57
N GLU A 59 -9.96 11.86 -15.46
CA GLU A 59 -10.75 12.40 -16.57
C GLU A 59 -9.84 12.83 -17.73
N SER A 60 -8.64 13.37 -17.44
CA SER A 60 -7.68 13.77 -18.47
C SER A 60 -7.16 12.60 -19.32
N ILE A 61 -7.18 11.37 -18.80
CA ILE A 61 -6.80 10.14 -19.52
C ILE A 61 -8.00 9.36 -20.06
N GLY A 62 -9.20 9.95 -20.02
CA GLY A 62 -10.42 9.38 -20.57
C GLY A 62 -11.14 8.38 -19.66
N ILE A 63 -10.80 8.34 -18.37
CA ILE A 63 -11.53 7.53 -17.38
C ILE A 63 -12.69 8.38 -16.84
N ASP A 64 -13.91 7.98 -17.16
CA ASP A 64 -15.12 8.60 -16.66
C ASP A 64 -15.35 8.19 -15.19
N THR A 65 -15.21 9.15 -14.27
CA THR A 65 -15.35 8.90 -12.83
C THR A 65 -16.81 8.72 -12.39
N GLN A 66 -17.79 9.13 -13.21
CA GLN A 66 -19.21 8.88 -12.96
C GLN A 66 -19.61 7.44 -13.27
N GLN A 67 -18.84 6.73 -14.10
CA GLN A 67 -19.07 5.31 -14.40
C GLN A 67 -18.71 4.33 -13.26
N ARG A 68 -18.69 4.82 -12.02
CA ARG A 68 -18.59 3.99 -10.81
C ARG A 68 -17.38 3.06 -10.81
N PHE A 69 -16.32 3.42 -11.54
CA PHE A 69 -15.04 2.69 -11.60
C PHE A 69 -14.56 2.26 -10.20
N TRP A 70 -14.70 3.15 -9.22
CA TRP A 70 -14.31 2.92 -7.84
C TRP A 70 -15.20 1.92 -7.09
N GLU A 71 -16.50 1.86 -7.38
CA GLU A 71 -17.39 0.86 -6.79
C GLU A 71 -17.11 -0.54 -7.35
N HIS A 72 -16.72 -0.61 -8.63
CA HIS A 72 -16.29 -1.87 -9.24
C HIS A 72 -14.99 -2.38 -8.60
N ILE A 73 -13.98 -1.51 -8.37
CA ILE A 73 -12.76 -1.92 -7.66
C ILE A 73 -13.07 -2.41 -6.23
N ALA A 74 -13.92 -1.70 -5.49
CA ALA A 74 -14.31 -2.12 -4.14
C ALA A 74 -15.01 -3.49 -4.14
N THR A 75 -15.84 -3.75 -5.15
CA THR A 75 -16.53 -5.04 -5.33
C THR A 75 -15.56 -6.18 -5.62
N ASP A 76 -14.54 -5.96 -6.46
CA ASP A 76 -13.51 -6.96 -6.78
C ASP A 76 -12.61 -7.27 -5.58
N ILE A 77 -12.27 -6.27 -4.74
CA ILE A 77 -11.46 -6.47 -3.53
C ILE A 77 -12.22 -7.31 -2.49
N ASP A 78 -13.53 -7.09 -2.31
CA ASP A 78 -14.36 -7.86 -1.38
C ASP A 78 -14.69 -9.28 -1.90
N SER A 79 -14.73 -9.43 -3.23
CA SER A 79 -15.03 -10.71 -3.90
C SER A 79 -13.85 -11.68 -3.98
N ALA A 80 -12.62 -11.24 -3.68
CA ALA A 80 -11.52 -12.16 -3.50
C ALA A 80 -11.75 -12.95 -2.21
N PRO A 81 -12.02 -14.27 -2.25
CA PRO A 81 -11.98 -15.05 -1.02
C PRO A 81 -10.58 -14.87 -0.46
N ASN A 82 -10.50 -14.31 0.74
CA ASN A 82 -9.28 -14.25 1.54
C ASN A 82 -8.74 -15.67 1.65
N THR A 83 -7.92 -16.05 0.68
CA THR A 83 -7.20 -17.31 0.67
C THR A 83 -5.92 -17.09 1.48
N ALA A 84 -6.06 -16.49 2.67
CA ALA A 84 -5.25 -16.85 3.82
C ALA A 84 -5.66 -18.25 4.30
N ALA A 85 -5.77 -19.21 3.36
CA ALA A 85 -5.61 -20.61 3.66
C ALA A 85 -4.13 -20.77 3.97
N ALA A 86 -3.84 -20.74 5.28
CA ALA A 86 -2.66 -21.31 5.92
C ALA A 86 -1.41 -21.35 5.02
N LEU A 87 -0.53 -20.35 5.15
CA LEU A 87 0.88 -20.60 4.91
C LEU A 87 1.24 -21.86 5.72
N PRO A 88 1.64 -22.98 5.10
CA PRO A 88 2.18 -24.07 5.89
C PRO A 88 3.41 -23.50 6.58
N ALA A 89 3.38 -23.49 7.92
CA ALA A 89 4.54 -23.19 8.73
C ALA A 89 5.68 -24.07 8.21
N SER A 90 6.59 -23.48 7.46
CA SER A 90 7.79 -24.17 7.03
C SER A 90 8.49 -24.60 8.31
N PRO A 91 8.79 -25.90 8.51
CA PRO A 91 9.48 -26.32 9.72
C PRO A 91 10.84 -25.62 9.72
N VAL A 92 11.02 -24.73 10.69
CA VAL A 92 12.31 -24.13 10.99
C VAL A 92 13.28 -25.28 11.26
N SER A 93 14.11 -25.61 10.29
CA SER A 93 15.20 -26.57 10.50
C SER A 93 16.19 -25.89 11.43
N THR A 94 16.14 -26.29 12.70
CA THR A 94 17.15 -25.94 13.69
C THR A 94 18.50 -26.43 13.17
N PRO A 95 19.53 -25.57 13.03
CA PRO A 95 20.84 -26.06 12.66
C PRO A 95 21.37 -26.99 13.77
N PRO A 96 22.05 -28.09 13.43
CA PRO A 96 22.60 -29.01 14.43
C PRO A 96 23.65 -28.29 15.30
N PRO A 97 23.81 -28.69 16.57
CA PRO A 97 24.84 -28.12 17.41
C PRO A 97 26.21 -28.42 16.78
N HIS A 98 26.99 -27.35 16.60
CA HIS A 98 28.37 -27.40 16.10
C HIS A 98 29.14 -28.56 16.75
N ALA A 99 29.51 -29.56 15.94
CA ALA A 99 30.47 -30.57 16.35
C ALA A 99 31.80 -29.87 16.67
N ALA A 100 32.27 -30.05 17.90
CA ALA A 100 33.55 -29.54 18.37
C ALA A 100 34.69 -30.08 17.50
N LEU A 101 35.47 -29.17 16.91
CA LEU A 101 36.70 -29.49 16.21
C LEU A 101 37.73 -30.05 17.21
N PRO A 102 38.47 -31.14 16.89
CA PRO A 102 39.52 -31.64 17.76
C PRO A 102 40.73 -30.67 17.76
N PRO A 103 41.48 -30.59 18.87
CA PRO A 103 42.61 -29.68 18.99
C PRO A 103 43.73 -30.06 18.02
N ARG A 104 44.09 -29.11 17.17
CA ARG A 104 45.18 -29.18 16.19
C ARG A 104 46.52 -29.31 16.95
N LYS A 105 47.19 -30.47 16.84
CA LYS A 105 48.53 -30.71 17.40
C LYS A 105 49.49 -29.62 16.93
N ARG A 106 50.00 -28.82 17.87
CA ARG A 106 51.19 -27.98 17.67
C ARG A 106 52.42 -28.87 17.77
N ARG A 107 53.29 -28.75 16.77
CA ARG A 107 54.64 -29.30 16.74
C ARG A 107 55.55 -28.49 17.64
#